data_AF-A0A8J5HNG6-F1
#
_entry.id   AF-A0A8J5HNG6-F1
#
_cell.length_a   1.000
_cell.length_b   1.000
_cell.length_c   1.000
_cell.angle_alpha   90.00
_cell.angle_beta   90.00
_cell.angle_gamma   90.00
#
_symmetry.space_group_name_H-M   'P 1'
#
loop_
_entity.id
_entity.type
_entity.pdbx_description
1 polymer ?
#
loop_
_entity_poly.entity_id
_entity_poly.type
_entity_poly.pdbx_seq_one_letter_code
_entity_poly.pdbx_strand_id
1 'polypeptide(L)'
;MERKTRWSLRRRDTASHLHLCLRLRERGLKKVDCEMSKSGALNLVSGVGGKINKEDVQSAVEQYEKYHTSYGGDEESRKANYSDMVNKYYDLATSFYEFGWGESFHFAHRWKEESLRESIKRHEHFLGLQLGLKPGMKVLDVGCGIGGPLREIARFSSTSITGLNNNEYQISRGSALNRIAGLDKSCDFVKADFMKMPFSDDTFDAIYAIEATCHAPDAVGCYKEIYRVLKPGQYFAAYEWCITDHFNPNNESHKKIKAEIELGNGLPDVRSTRECLDALKLAGFEVTWEKDLAADSPLPWYLPLDTSRFSITSFRLTAFGRFITRTMVKTLEFLRIAPEGSERVSAFLEKAAEGLVAGGRMEIFTPMYFFLVSSGSALVSDAAINLGDSVLSPINPAEVCATNWRRPLTWDAFVDYFQPGAAVNAISFPPSCILRSSSPAFL
;
A
#
# COMPACT_ATOMS: atom_id res chain seq x y z
N MET A 1 -69.33 1.57 16.42
CA MET A 1 -69.09 2.99 16.07
C MET A 1 -67.63 3.28 16.31
N GLU A 2 -66.81 3.15 15.27
CA GLU A 2 -65.35 3.30 15.36
C GLU A 2 -64.84 4.42 14.44
N ARG A 3 -63.92 5.20 15.03
CA ARG A 3 -62.71 5.84 14.47
C ARG A 3 -62.79 6.61 13.15
N LYS A 4 -62.49 7.92 13.23
CA LYS A 4 -61.59 8.60 12.29
C LYS A 4 -61.02 9.90 12.86
N THR A 5 -59.77 10.19 12.46
CA THR A 5 -58.92 11.42 12.60
C THR A 5 -58.10 11.52 13.89
N ARG A 6 -56.81 11.92 13.91
CA ARG A 6 -56.07 12.87 13.06
C ARG A 6 -54.53 12.63 13.18
N TRP A 7 -53.79 12.71 12.07
CA TRP A 7 -52.31 12.70 12.04
C TRP A 7 -51.78 14.15 11.96
N SER A 8 -50.92 14.57 12.90
CA SER A 8 -49.89 15.61 12.69
C SER A 8 -48.88 15.64 13.85
N LEU A 9 -47.60 15.86 13.52
CA LEU A 9 -46.44 16.20 14.38
C LEU A 9 -45.44 15.06 14.70
N ARG A 10 -44.39 14.94 13.86
CA ARG A 10 -42.96 14.92 14.25
C ARG A 10 -42.07 14.77 13.00
N ARG A 11 -41.61 15.90 12.45
CA ARG A 11 -40.48 15.99 11.48
C ARG A 11 -39.77 17.34 11.65
N ARG A 12 -39.13 17.56 12.81
CA ARG A 12 -38.10 18.59 13.02
C ARG A 12 -37.23 18.10 14.17
N ASP A 13 -36.10 17.46 13.87
CA ASP A 13 -34.94 17.33 14.78
C ASP A 13 -33.75 16.54 14.19
N THR A 14 -33.87 15.92 13.02
CA THR A 14 -32.78 15.10 12.44
C THR A 14 -31.73 15.89 11.65
N ALA A 15 -32.09 17.05 11.08
CA ALA A 15 -31.17 17.83 10.23
C ALA A 15 -30.08 18.58 11.03
N SER A 16 -30.41 19.08 12.22
CA SER A 16 -29.49 19.85 13.07
C SER A 16 -28.39 18.97 13.68
N HIS A 17 -28.72 17.70 13.97
CA HIS A 17 -27.77 16.73 14.53
C HIS A 17 -26.74 16.28 13.49
N LEU A 18 -27.18 16.02 12.25
CA LEU A 18 -26.30 15.57 11.18
C LEU A 18 -25.28 16.65 10.79
N HIS A 19 -25.70 17.91 10.76
CA HIS A 19 -24.83 19.03 10.40
C HIS A 19 -23.81 19.37 11.51
N LEU A 20 -24.16 19.14 12.79
CA LEU A 20 -23.23 19.25 13.92
C LEU A 20 -22.23 18.08 13.93
N CYS A 21 -22.68 16.84 13.67
CA CYS A 21 -21.81 15.68 13.57
C CYS A 21 -20.79 15.79 12.43
N LEU A 22 -21.19 16.31 11.26
CA LEU A 22 -20.27 16.52 10.13
C LEU A 22 -19.21 17.58 10.43
N ARG A 23 -19.58 18.70 11.06
CA ARG A 23 -18.59 19.72 11.47
C ARG A 23 -17.67 19.25 12.58
N LEU A 24 -18.15 18.42 13.51
CA LEU A 24 -17.32 17.81 14.55
C LEU A 24 -16.36 16.77 13.95
N ARG A 25 -16.80 16.00 12.95
CA ARG A 25 -15.96 15.05 12.20
C ARG A 25 -14.89 15.74 11.36
N GLU A 26 -15.22 16.81 10.64
CA GLU A 26 -14.23 17.60 9.89
C GLU A 26 -13.24 18.33 10.78
N ARG A 27 -13.68 18.86 11.93
CA ARG A 27 -12.79 19.45 12.93
C ARG A 27 -11.91 18.39 13.60
N GLY A 28 -12.44 17.19 13.84
CA GLY A 28 -11.68 16.03 14.31
C GLY A 28 -10.60 15.61 13.32
N LEU A 29 -10.95 15.44 12.04
CA LEU A 29 -10.01 15.10 10.97
C LEU A 29 -8.91 16.17 10.80
N LYS A 30 -9.28 17.45 10.76
CA LYS A 30 -8.29 18.55 10.68
C LYS A 30 -7.40 18.65 11.92
N LYS A 31 -7.91 18.31 13.10
CA LYS A 31 -7.12 18.30 14.34
C LYS A 31 -6.15 17.12 14.38
N VAL A 32 -6.58 15.95 13.93
CA VAL A 32 -5.71 14.77 13.75
C VAL A 32 -4.60 15.07 12.73
N ASP A 33 -4.94 15.60 11.55
CA ASP A 33 -3.94 15.97 10.52
C ASP A 33 -2.91 17.00 11.04
N CYS A 34 -3.35 17.97 11.86
CA CYS A 34 -2.49 19.01 12.45
C CYS A 34 -1.61 18.49 13.60
N GLU A 35 -2.11 17.58 14.44
CA GLU A 35 -1.32 16.92 15.49
C GLU A 35 -0.30 15.93 14.88
N MET A 36 -0.66 15.22 13.80
CA MET A 36 0.27 14.34 13.07
C MET A 36 1.42 15.11 12.42
N SER A 37 1.13 16.26 11.78
CA SER A 37 2.13 17.10 11.11
C SER A 37 3.19 17.67 12.07
N LYS A 38 2.82 18.01 13.31
CA LYS A 38 3.76 18.52 14.32
C LYS A 38 4.60 17.43 15.00
N SER A 39 4.14 16.16 14.96
CA SER A 39 4.88 15.03 15.54
C SER A 39 6.05 14.54 14.67
N GLY A 40 5.96 14.70 13.33
CA GLY A 40 6.86 14.03 12.38
C GLY A 40 8.32 14.48 12.40
N ALA A 41 8.60 15.77 12.60
CA ALA A 41 9.98 16.28 12.59
C ALA A 41 10.77 15.93 13.86
N LEU A 42 10.09 15.90 15.01
CA LEU A 42 10.67 15.45 16.30
C LEU A 42 10.77 13.91 16.35
N ASN A 43 9.80 13.19 15.77
CA ASN A 43 9.83 11.73 15.67
C ASN A 43 10.91 11.18 14.72
N LEU A 44 11.31 11.92 13.69
CA LEU A 44 12.41 11.47 12.81
C LEU A 44 13.74 11.39 13.57
N VAL A 45 14.02 12.37 14.44
CA VAL A 45 15.28 12.44 15.22
C VAL A 45 15.27 11.42 16.37
N SER A 46 14.12 11.11 16.96
CA SER A 46 13.98 10.05 17.96
C SER A 46 13.74 8.65 17.37
N GLY A 47 13.43 8.54 16.08
CA GLY A 47 13.04 7.31 15.38
C GLY A 47 14.07 6.78 14.38
N VAL A 48 15.23 7.45 14.21
CA VAL A 48 16.36 6.83 13.48
C VAL A 48 16.78 5.57 14.26
N GLY A 49 16.52 4.40 13.69
CA GLY A 49 16.77 3.08 14.31
C GLY A 49 15.50 2.35 14.82
N GLY A 50 14.31 2.91 14.67
CA GLY A 50 13.06 2.24 15.08
C GLY A 50 13.08 1.84 16.57
N LYS A 51 12.96 0.54 16.86
CA LYS A 51 13.03 -0.03 18.23
C LYS A 51 14.45 -0.43 18.66
N ILE A 52 15.45 -0.27 17.79
CA ILE A 52 16.85 -0.55 18.11
C ILE A 52 17.37 0.53 19.05
N ASN A 53 17.98 0.14 20.16
CA ASN A 53 18.62 1.11 21.05
C ASN A 53 19.72 1.84 20.28
N LYS A 54 19.95 3.13 20.58
CA LYS A 54 20.97 3.92 19.87
C LYS A 54 22.36 3.27 19.85
N GLU A 55 22.68 2.47 20.86
CA GLU A 55 23.94 1.76 21.03
C GLU A 55 24.09 0.55 20.08
N ASP A 56 22.97 -0.02 19.63
CA ASP A 56 22.91 -1.27 18.86
C ASP A 56 22.79 -1.03 17.33
N VAL A 57 22.51 0.20 16.90
CA VAL A 57 22.27 0.54 15.48
C VAL A 57 23.46 0.19 14.60
N GLN A 58 24.67 0.57 15.00
CA GLN A 58 25.89 0.26 14.26
C GLN A 58 26.09 -1.25 14.08
N SER A 59 25.89 -2.05 15.14
CA SER A 59 26.01 -3.50 15.11
C SER A 59 24.95 -4.13 14.18
N ALA A 60 23.71 -3.63 14.22
CA ALA A 60 22.63 -4.08 13.34
C ALA A 60 22.95 -3.80 11.86
N VAL A 61 23.51 -2.62 11.55
CA VAL A 61 23.95 -2.26 10.19
C VAL A 61 25.08 -3.16 9.72
N GLU A 62 26.10 -3.41 10.55
CA GLU A 62 27.22 -4.28 10.20
C GLU A 62 26.79 -5.72 9.92
N GLN A 63 25.85 -6.25 10.71
CA GLN A 63 25.29 -7.58 10.48
C GLN A 63 24.44 -7.63 9.22
N TYR A 64 23.63 -6.60 8.97
CA TYR A 64 22.82 -6.48 7.76
C TYR A 64 23.67 -6.42 6.48
N GLU A 65 24.73 -5.60 6.47
CA GLU A 65 25.63 -5.49 5.34
C GLU A 65 26.34 -6.82 5.05
N LYS A 66 26.77 -7.55 6.09
CA LYS A 66 27.46 -8.86 5.96
C LYS A 66 26.63 -9.93 5.23
N TYR A 67 25.30 -9.83 5.27
CA TYR A 67 24.45 -10.76 4.52
C TYR A 67 24.61 -10.59 3.00
N HIS A 68 25.00 -9.42 2.50
CA HIS A 68 24.92 -9.13 1.07
C HIS A 68 26.24 -9.36 0.32
N THR A 69 26.14 -9.85 -0.91
CA THR A 69 27.29 -10.22 -1.77
C THR A 69 28.27 -9.06 -1.98
N SER A 70 27.76 -7.83 -2.06
CA SER A 70 28.57 -6.60 -2.16
C SER A 70 29.55 -6.40 -0.99
N TYR A 71 29.35 -7.11 0.13
CA TYR A 71 30.16 -7.05 1.35
C TYR A 71 30.72 -8.43 1.75
N GLY A 72 30.76 -9.38 0.82
CA GLY A 72 31.33 -10.72 1.04
C GLY A 72 30.36 -11.76 1.60
N GLY A 73 29.05 -11.46 1.64
CA GLY A 73 28.01 -12.42 2.01
C GLY A 73 27.69 -13.44 0.92
N ASP A 74 27.28 -14.64 1.33
CA ASP A 74 26.82 -15.70 0.45
C ASP A 74 25.28 -15.83 0.47
N GLU A 75 24.70 -16.23 -0.67
CA GLU A 75 23.25 -16.33 -0.84
C GLU A 75 22.62 -17.38 0.08
N GLU A 76 23.33 -18.47 0.35
CA GLU A 76 22.86 -19.56 1.21
C GLU A 76 22.68 -19.07 2.65
N SER A 77 23.64 -18.31 3.17
CA SER A 77 23.59 -17.66 4.47
C SER A 77 22.48 -16.61 4.55
N ARG A 78 22.24 -15.82 3.48
CA ARG A 78 21.08 -14.90 3.41
C ARG A 78 19.77 -15.65 3.58
N LYS A 79 19.59 -16.72 2.80
CA LYS A 79 18.36 -17.53 2.82
C LYS A 79 18.17 -18.20 4.18
N ALA A 80 19.24 -18.70 4.80
CA ALA A 80 19.18 -19.33 6.13
C ALA A 80 18.83 -18.35 7.25
N ASN A 81 19.27 -17.09 7.15
CA ASN A 81 19.07 -16.05 8.18
C ASN A 81 18.06 -14.97 7.77
N TYR A 82 17.21 -15.26 6.79
CA TYR A 82 16.38 -14.25 6.13
C TYR A 82 15.48 -13.48 7.12
N SER A 83 14.90 -14.17 8.12
CA SER A 83 13.99 -13.55 9.10
C SER A 83 14.73 -12.51 9.95
N ASP A 84 15.97 -12.80 10.35
CA ASP A 84 16.81 -11.85 11.09
C ASP A 84 17.23 -10.67 10.20
N MET A 85 17.65 -10.94 8.96
CA MET A 85 18.03 -9.92 7.97
C MET A 85 16.86 -8.95 7.69
N VAL A 86 15.67 -9.48 7.41
CA VAL A 86 14.46 -8.70 7.11
C VAL A 86 14.02 -7.89 8.34
N ASN A 87 14.04 -8.49 9.54
CA ASN A 87 13.69 -7.76 10.75
C ASN A 87 14.64 -6.59 11.02
N LYS A 88 15.96 -6.80 10.90
CA LYS A 88 16.94 -5.72 11.06
C LYS A 88 16.75 -4.61 10.04
N TYR A 89 16.49 -4.96 8.78
CA TYR A 89 16.16 -3.98 7.75
C TYR A 89 14.96 -3.12 8.15
N TYR A 90 13.83 -3.73 8.51
CA TYR A 90 12.62 -2.99 8.85
C TYR A 90 12.73 -2.22 10.16
N ASP A 91 13.47 -2.72 11.14
CA ASP A 91 13.77 -1.97 12.36
C ASP A 91 14.54 -0.68 12.05
N LEU A 92 15.48 -0.72 11.08
CA LEU A 92 16.22 0.46 10.65
C LEU A 92 15.40 1.41 9.77
N ALA A 93 14.57 0.86 8.86
CA ALA A 93 13.97 1.61 7.77
C ALA A 93 12.52 2.09 8.03
N THR A 94 11.76 1.43 8.91
CA THR A 94 10.31 1.71 9.06
C THR A 94 10.02 3.18 9.38
N SER A 95 10.78 3.82 10.27
CA SER A 95 10.55 5.22 10.61
C SER A 95 10.89 6.18 9.47
N PHE A 96 11.84 5.84 8.61
CA PHE A 96 12.11 6.59 7.38
C PHE A 96 10.97 6.43 6.38
N TYR A 97 10.44 5.22 6.25
CA TYR A 97 9.26 4.95 5.43
C TYR A 97 8.05 5.74 5.92
N GLU A 98 7.71 5.69 7.22
CA GLU A 98 6.59 6.47 7.79
C GLU A 98 6.68 7.96 7.48
N PHE A 99 7.89 8.52 7.59
CA PHE A 99 8.13 9.93 7.30
C PHE A 99 8.04 10.27 5.80
N GLY A 100 8.50 9.38 4.92
CA GLY A 100 8.58 9.63 3.48
C GLY A 100 7.30 9.31 2.71
N TRP A 101 6.60 8.24 3.11
CA TRP A 101 5.54 7.60 2.34
C TRP A 101 4.19 7.54 3.08
N GLY A 102 4.14 7.89 4.38
CA GLY A 102 2.90 7.90 5.16
C GLY A 102 2.65 6.58 5.87
N GLU A 103 1.43 6.02 5.78
CA GLU A 103 1.11 4.74 6.45
C GLU A 103 1.07 3.53 5.50
N SER A 104 1.04 3.77 4.18
CA SER A 104 1.04 2.75 3.13
C SER A 104 2.34 2.81 2.32
N PHE A 105 3.19 1.80 2.50
CA PHE A 105 4.51 1.70 1.87
C PHE A 105 4.47 0.68 0.73
N HIS A 106 3.94 1.08 -0.42
CA HIS A 106 4.00 0.26 -1.62
C HIS A 106 3.85 1.14 -2.86
N PHE A 107 4.26 0.60 -3.99
CA PHE A 107 4.11 1.24 -5.28
C PHE A 107 2.69 1.07 -5.82
N ALA A 108 2.35 1.92 -6.78
CA ALA A 108 1.04 1.88 -7.42
C ALA A 108 1.15 2.37 -8.87
N HIS A 109 0.39 1.73 -9.74
CA HIS A 109 0.09 2.28 -11.06
C HIS A 109 -0.55 3.65 -10.88
N ARG A 110 -0.13 4.65 -11.67
CA ARG A 110 -0.56 6.04 -11.47
C ARG A 110 -0.96 6.74 -12.76
N TRP A 111 -2.15 7.35 -12.76
CA TRP A 111 -2.64 8.15 -13.88
C TRP A 111 -2.07 9.57 -13.86
N LYS A 112 -2.09 10.24 -15.03
CA LYS A 112 -1.80 11.67 -15.12
C LYS A 112 -2.76 12.43 -14.19
N GLU A 113 -2.25 13.45 -13.50
CA GLU A 113 -3.00 14.30 -12.55
C GLU A 113 -3.44 13.62 -11.24
N GLU A 114 -3.32 12.29 -11.13
CA GLU A 114 -3.55 11.56 -9.89
C GLU A 114 -2.41 11.83 -8.89
N SER A 115 -2.73 12.06 -7.61
CA SER A 115 -1.70 12.15 -6.57
C SER A 115 -1.17 10.76 -6.20
N LEU A 116 0.05 10.66 -5.66
CA LEU A 116 0.60 9.37 -5.22
C LEU A 116 -0.33 8.67 -4.21
N ARG A 117 -0.85 9.42 -3.23
CA ARG A 117 -1.75 8.89 -2.20
C ARG A 117 -3.04 8.33 -2.80
N GLU A 118 -3.66 9.04 -3.74
CA GLU A 118 -4.89 8.56 -4.38
C GLU A 118 -4.61 7.35 -5.28
N SER A 119 -3.45 7.31 -5.94
CA SER A 119 -3.05 6.13 -6.74
C SER A 119 -2.85 4.88 -5.88
N ILE A 120 -2.24 5.02 -4.70
CA ILE A 120 -2.07 3.96 -3.71
C ILE A 120 -3.44 3.43 -3.27
N LYS A 121 -4.35 4.31 -2.84
CA LYS A 121 -5.71 3.93 -2.43
C LYS A 121 -6.47 3.18 -3.52
N ARG A 122 -6.43 3.67 -4.75
CA ARG A 122 -7.10 3.00 -5.87
C ARG A 122 -6.46 1.65 -6.18
N HIS A 123 -5.15 1.50 -6.00
CA HIS A 123 -4.45 0.22 -6.14
C HIS A 123 -4.87 -0.79 -5.06
N GLU A 124 -5.02 -0.33 -3.81
CA GLU A 124 -5.56 -1.11 -2.70
C GLU A 124 -7.03 -1.51 -2.94
N HIS A 125 -7.86 -0.59 -3.45
CA HIS A 125 -9.27 -0.88 -3.76
C HIS A 125 -9.41 -1.85 -4.92
N PHE A 126 -8.57 -1.73 -5.95
CA PHE A 126 -8.52 -2.69 -7.05
C PHE A 126 -8.24 -4.10 -6.55
N LEU A 127 -7.26 -4.28 -5.66
CA LEU A 127 -6.96 -5.57 -5.04
C LEU A 127 -8.18 -6.15 -4.33
N GLY A 128 -8.86 -5.33 -3.50
CA GLY A 128 -10.08 -5.73 -2.81
C GLY A 128 -11.24 -6.09 -3.75
N LEU A 129 -11.35 -5.41 -4.90
CA LEU A 129 -12.34 -5.72 -5.93
C LEU A 129 -12.04 -7.04 -6.65
N GLN A 130 -10.78 -7.31 -7.01
CA GLN A 130 -10.38 -8.57 -7.65
C GLN A 130 -10.62 -9.78 -6.74
N LEU A 131 -10.42 -9.61 -5.43
CA LEU A 131 -10.72 -10.62 -4.42
C LEU A 131 -12.22 -10.75 -4.11
N GLY A 132 -13.06 -9.89 -4.69
CA GLY A 132 -14.50 -9.91 -4.45
C GLY A 132 -14.87 -9.66 -2.98
N LEU A 133 -14.08 -8.84 -2.26
CA LEU A 133 -14.26 -8.60 -0.83
C LEU A 133 -15.64 -8.03 -0.52
N LYS A 134 -16.30 -8.62 0.50
CA LYS A 134 -17.66 -8.26 0.92
C LYS A 134 -17.77 -8.20 2.45
N PRO A 135 -18.70 -7.39 2.99
CA PRO A 135 -18.93 -7.35 4.43
C PRO A 135 -19.12 -8.74 5.03
N GLY A 136 -18.44 -9.00 6.15
CA GLY A 136 -18.51 -10.28 6.87
C GLY A 136 -17.46 -11.32 6.47
N MET A 137 -16.70 -11.12 5.39
CA MET A 137 -15.55 -11.99 5.06
C MET A 137 -14.40 -11.80 6.05
N LYS A 138 -13.72 -12.91 6.35
CA LYS A 138 -12.42 -12.94 7.05
C LYS A 138 -11.30 -12.86 6.03
N VAL A 139 -10.49 -11.81 6.11
CA VAL A 139 -9.40 -11.56 5.17
C VAL A 139 -8.06 -11.62 5.88
N LEU A 140 -7.04 -12.19 5.23
CA LEU A 140 -5.65 -12.16 5.70
C LEU A 140 -4.81 -11.21 4.85
N ASP A 141 -4.07 -10.33 5.50
CA ASP A 141 -3.03 -9.48 4.92
C ASP A 141 -1.65 -10.07 5.29
N VAL A 142 -0.96 -10.67 4.32
CA VAL A 142 0.34 -11.33 4.52
C VAL A 142 1.46 -10.32 4.33
N GLY A 143 2.19 -10.01 5.41
CA GLY A 143 3.23 -8.99 5.42
C GLY A 143 2.68 -7.57 5.57
N CYS A 144 1.72 -7.39 6.46
CA CYS A 144 0.89 -6.17 6.57
C CYS A 144 1.61 -4.88 7.00
N GLY A 145 2.91 -4.92 7.32
CA GLY A 145 3.67 -3.76 7.81
C GLY A 145 3.01 -3.13 9.05
N ILE A 146 2.80 -1.81 9.01
CA ILE A 146 2.04 -1.07 10.04
C ILE A 146 0.53 -0.97 9.73
N GLY A 147 0.05 -1.66 8.68
CA GLY A 147 -1.37 -1.81 8.35
C GLY A 147 -2.04 -0.63 7.65
N GLY A 148 -1.32 0.22 6.92
CA GLY A 148 -1.94 1.26 6.08
C GLY A 148 -2.95 0.68 5.07
N PRO A 149 -2.51 -0.23 4.17
CA PRO A 149 -3.40 -0.90 3.23
C PRO A 149 -4.51 -1.69 3.92
N LEU A 150 -4.17 -2.41 4.99
CA LEU A 150 -5.12 -3.12 5.84
C LEU A 150 -6.29 -2.21 6.26
N ARG A 151 -5.99 -1.02 6.80
CA ARG A 151 -7.03 -0.07 7.24
C ARG A 151 -7.83 0.50 6.08
N GLU A 152 -7.19 0.82 4.95
CA GLU A 152 -7.89 1.37 3.79
C GLU A 152 -8.83 0.32 3.17
N ILE A 153 -8.35 -0.90 2.94
CA ILE A 153 -9.12 -2.01 2.37
C ILE A 153 -10.27 -2.36 3.31
N ALA A 154 -10.04 -2.47 4.62
CA ALA A 154 -11.10 -2.77 5.59
C ALA A 154 -12.22 -1.72 5.59
N ARG A 155 -11.88 -0.44 5.44
CA ARG A 155 -12.89 0.64 5.30
C ARG A 155 -13.66 0.54 4.00
N PHE A 156 -12.96 0.24 2.91
CA PHE A 156 -13.56 0.16 1.58
C PHE A 156 -14.54 -1.02 1.45
N SER A 157 -14.13 -2.20 1.89
CA SER A 157 -14.89 -3.45 1.75
C SER A 157 -15.82 -3.76 2.94
N SER A 158 -15.65 -3.07 4.08
CA SER A 158 -16.27 -3.40 5.36
C SER A 158 -15.99 -4.84 5.84
N THR A 159 -14.80 -5.38 5.51
CA THR A 159 -14.34 -6.70 5.97
C THR A 159 -13.61 -6.63 7.31
N SER A 160 -13.50 -7.78 7.97
CA SER A 160 -12.56 -7.97 9.06
C SER A 160 -11.24 -8.48 8.50
N ILE A 161 -10.14 -7.79 8.78
CA ILE A 161 -8.81 -8.11 8.24
C ILE A 161 -7.83 -8.41 9.37
N THR A 162 -7.18 -9.56 9.29
CA THR A 162 -6.06 -9.94 10.16
C THR A 162 -4.75 -9.67 9.41
N GLY A 163 -3.88 -8.84 9.98
CA GLY A 163 -2.56 -8.57 9.46
C GLY A 163 -1.53 -9.52 10.06
N LEU A 164 -0.81 -10.25 9.21
CA LEU A 164 0.31 -11.11 9.60
C LEU A 164 1.62 -10.37 9.36
N ASN A 165 2.50 -10.32 10.35
CA ASN A 165 3.83 -9.74 10.21
C ASN A 165 4.80 -10.37 11.23
N ASN A 166 6.10 -10.40 10.97
CA ASN A 166 7.09 -10.92 11.91
C ASN A 166 7.72 -9.82 12.79
N ASN A 167 7.62 -8.55 12.37
CA ASN A 167 8.24 -7.42 13.05
C ASN A 167 7.37 -6.88 14.20
N GLU A 168 7.89 -6.98 15.43
CA GLU A 168 7.21 -6.54 16.66
C GLU A 168 6.94 -5.02 16.69
N TYR A 169 7.88 -4.22 16.20
CA TYR A 169 7.73 -2.77 16.18
C TYR A 169 6.56 -2.38 15.29
N GLN A 170 6.50 -2.92 14.07
CA GLN A 170 5.44 -2.63 13.12
C GLN A 170 4.05 -3.07 13.63
N ILE A 171 3.95 -4.23 14.27
CA ILE A 171 2.71 -4.71 14.90
C ILE A 171 2.24 -3.77 16.02
N SER A 172 3.15 -3.40 16.92
CA SER A 172 2.81 -2.50 18.03
C SER A 172 2.35 -1.12 17.53
N ARG A 173 3.00 -0.61 16.48
CA ARG A 173 2.67 0.64 15.81
C ARG A 173 1.33 0.56 15.09
N GLY A 174 1.12 -0.47 14.28
CA GLY A 174 -0.12 -0.73 13.57
C GLY A 174 -1.32 -0.87 14.51
N SER A 175 -1.15 -1.58 15.62
CA SER A 175 -2.19 -1.73 16.65
C SER A 175 -2.60 -0.39 17.27
N ALA A 176 -1.64 0.50 17.52
CA ALA A 176 -1.93 1.86 17.98
C ALA A 176 -2.68 2.68 16.91
N LEU A 177 -2.27 2.57 15.65
CA LEU A 177 -2.93 3.24 14.53
C LEU A 177 -4.35 2.72 14.29
N ASN A 178 -4.61 1.42 14.46
CA ASN A 178 -5.95 0.85 14.38
C ASN A 178 -6.88 1.43 15.45
N ARG A 179 -6.40 1.60 16.71
CA ARG A 179 -7.16 2.25 17.78
C ARG A 179 -7.47 3.72 17.48
N ILE A 180 -6.48 4.47 17.00
CA ILE A 180 -6.66 5.88 16.59
C ILE A 180 -7.69 5.99 15.45
N ALA A 181 -7.66 5.04 14.52
CA ALA A 181 -8.58 4.96 13.40
C ALA A 181 -9.99 4.45 13.76
N GLY A 182 -10.21 3.92 14.97
CA GLY A 182 -11.45 3.27 15.39
C GLY A 182 -11.74 1.95 14.66
N LEU A 183 -10.69 1.24 14.21
CA LEU A 183 -10.76 -0.01 13.46
C LEU A 183 -10.26 -1.22 14.25
N ASP A 184 -9.89 -1.06 15.53
CA ASP A 184 -9.36 -2.12 16.40
C ASP A 184 -10.34 -3.29 16.65
N LYS A 185 -11.61 -3.16 16.25
CA LYS A 185 -12.60 -4.25 16.29
C LYS A 185 -12.70 -5.06 14.99
N SER A 186 -12.28 -4.49 13.86
CA SER A 186 -12.32 -5.14 12.55
C SER A 186 -10.93 -5.44 11.99
N CYS A 187 -9.89 -4.87 12.59
CA CYS A 187 -8.51 -4.96 12.13
C CYS A 187 -7.61 -5.36 13.30
N ASP A 188 -6.98 -6.53 13.21
CA ASP A 188 -6.07 -7.05 14.23
C ASP A 188 -4.74 -7.50 13.62
N PHE A 189 -3.72 -7.71 14.45
CA PHE A 189 -2.40 -8.14 14.04
C PHE A 189 -1.97 -9.43 14.71
N VAL A 190 -1.31 -10.30 13.95
CA VAL A 190 -0.73 -11.54 14.43
C VAL A 190 0.77 -11.54 14.12
N LYS A 191 1.58 -11.74 15.17
CA LYS A 191 3.01 -11.89 15.01
C LYS A 191 3.36 -13.31 14.60
N ALA A 192 3.79 -13.50 13.36
CA ALA A 192 4.30 -14.77 12.89
C ALA A 192 5.07 -14.63 11.57
N ASP A 193 5.84 -15.66 11.28
CA ASP A 193 6.48 -15.90 10.00
C ASP A 193 5.41 -16.40 8.99
N PHE A 194 5.30 -15.79 7.81
CA PHE A 194 4.35 -16.22 6.79
C PHE A 194 4.67 -17.58 6.17
N MET A 195 5.88 -18.12 6.40
CA MET A 195 6.24 -19.50 6.06
C MET A 195 5.85 -20.49 7.17
N LYS A 196 5.25 -20.01 8.27
CA LYS A 196 4.72 -20.83 9.37
C LYS A 196 3.58 -20.12 10.09
N MET A 197 2.40 -20.11 9.47
CA MET A 197 1.26 -19.34 9.94
C MET A 197 0.53 -20.03 11.10
N PRO A 198 0.22 -19.33 12.21
CA PRO A 198 -0.44 -19.90 13.39
C PRO A 198 -1.98 -19.95 13.21
N PHE A 199 -2.44 -20.29 12.01
CA PHE A 199 -3.85 -20.42 11.66
C PHE A 199 -4.16 -21.85 11.26
N SER A 200 -5.39 -22.28 11.53
CA SER A 200 -5.90 -23.55 11.02
C SER A 200 -6.06 -23.53 9.51
N ASP A 201 -6.13 -24.70 8.91
CA ASP A 201 -6.46 -24.86 7.50
C ASP A 201 -7.84 -24.24 7.19
N ASP A 202 -8.06 -23.82 5.95
CA ASP A 202 -9.36 -23.32 5.45
C ASP A 202 -9.99 -22.20 6.31
N THR A 203 -9.18 -21.27 6.82
CA THR A 203 -9.62 -20.23 7.75
C THR A 203 -10.17 -18.98 7.05
N PHE A 204 -9.52 -18.52 6.00
CA PHE A 204 -9.76 -17.20 5.39
C PHE A 204 -10.59 -17.28 4.11
N ASP A 205 -11.48 -16.30 3.94
CA ASP A 205 -12.35 -16.16 2.77
C ASP A 205 -11.63 -15.46 1.60
N ALA A 206 -10.58 -14.69 1.88
CA ALA A 206 -9.69 -14.10 0.89
C ALA A 206 -8.33 -13.81 1.54
N ILE A 207 -7.27 -13.85 0.75
CA ILE A 207 -5.92 -13.51 1.22
C ILE A 207 -5.31 -12.53 0.24
N TYR A 208 -4.52 -11.59 0.75
CA TYR A 208 -3.67 -10.77 -0.09
C TYR A 208 -2.28 -10.56 0.49
N ALA A 209 -1.34 -10.23 -0.38
CA ALA A 209 0.01 -9.80 -0.02
C ALA A 209 0.40 -8.59 -0.88
N ILE A 210 0.85 -7.50 -0.27
CA ILE A 210 1.33 -6.34 -1.01
C ILE A 210 2.82 -6.24 -0.78
N GLU A 211 3.62 -6.56 -1.80
CA GLU A 211 5.07 -6.40 -1.82
C GLU A 211 5.80 -7.10 -0.66
N ALA A 212 5.25 -8.24 -0.22
CA ALA A 212 5.73 -8.93 0.99
C ALA A 212 6.36 -10.31 0.72
N THR A 213 5.76 -11.12 -0.15
CA THR A 213 6.20 -12.51 -0.38
C THR A 213 7.54 -12.60 -1.13
N CYS A 214 8.02 -11.51 -1.70
CA CYS A 214 9.39 -11.36 -2.22
C CYS A 214 10.47 -11.50 -1.13
N HIS A 215 10.13 -11.31 0.15
CA HIS A 215 11.06 -11.55 1.26
C HIS A 215 11.16 -13.03 1.65
N ALA A 216 10.31 -13.91 1.12
CA ALA A 216 10.35 -15.34 1.38
C ALA A 216 11.53 -16.00 0.63
N PRO A 217 12.46 -16.69 1.30
CA PRO A 217 13.54 -17.43 0.62
C PRO A 217 13.01 -18.67 -0.10
N ASP A 218 11.91 -19.26 0.37
CA ASP A 218 11.18 -20.36 -0.27
C ASP A 218 9.77 -19.90 -0.64
N ALA A 219 9.61 -19.49 -1.89
CA ALA A 219 8.32 -19.06 -2.42
C ALA A 219 7.28 -20.18 -2.44
N VAL A 220 7.69 -21.43 -2.72
CA VAL A 220 6.76 -22.57 -2.75
C VAL A 220 6.26 -22.85 -1.34
N GLY A 221 7.14 -22.88 -0.35
CA GLY A 221 6.78 -23.04 1.06
C GLY A 221 5.84 -21.92 1.55
N CYS A 222 6.15 -20.67 1.22
CA CYS A 222 5.30 -19.52 1.54
C CYS A 222 3.90 -19.64 0.91
N TYR A 223 3.83 -19.90 -0.40
CA TYR A 223 2.54 -20.05 -1.08
C TYR A 223 1.77 -21.29 -0.62
N LYS A 224 2.44 -22.37 -0.17
CA LYS A 224 1.76 -23.53 0.45
C LYS A 224 1.09 -23.18 1.77
N GLU A 225 1.71 -22.35 2.62
CA GLU A 225 1.05 -21.87 3.84
C GLU A 225 -0.15 -20.97 3.51
N ILE A 226 -0.02 -20.10 2.52
CA ILE A 226 -1.14 -19.27 2.04
C ILE A 226 -2.27 -20.15 1.50
N TYR A 227 -1.94 -21.15 0.67
CA TYR A 227 -2.91 -22.12 0.15
C TYR A 227 -3.62 -22.87 1.29
N ARG A 228 -2.86 -23.36 2.27
CA ARG A 228 -3.39 -24.12 3.41
C ARG A 228 -4.43 -23.34 4.21
N VAL A 229 -4.18 -22.06 4.49
CA VAL A 229 -5.08 -21.25 5.32
C VAL A 229 -6.21 -20.58 4.52
N LEU A 230 -6.14 -20.61 3.19
CA LEU A 230 -7.19 -20.14 2.30
C LEU A 230 -8.27 -21.21 2.16
N LYS A 231 -9.55 -20.83 2.30
CA LYS A 231 -10.64 -21.77 2.04
C LYS A 231 -10.63 -22.29 0.59
N PRO A 232 -11.13 -23.51 0.33
CA PRO A 232 -11.26 -24.04 -1.03
C PRO A 232 -12.19 -23.16 -1.87
N GLY A 233 -11.84 -22.96 -3.14
CA GLY A 233 -12.58 -22.13 -4.09
C GLY A 233 -12.48 -20.62 -3.85
N GLN A 234 -11.64 -20.16 -2.91
CA GLN A 234 -11.39 -18.74 -2.67
C GLN A 234 -10.12 -18.26 -3.37
N TYR A 235 -9.89 -16.95 -3.30
CA TYR A 235 -8.84 -16.28 -4.04
C TYR A 235 -7.73 -15.73 -3.15
N PHE A 236 -6.51 -15.82 -3.69
CA PHE A 236 -5.33 -15.09 -3.21
C PHE A 236 -4.88 -14.14 -4.31
N ALA A 237 -4.53 -12.91 -3.94
CA ALA A 237 -3.98 -11.94 -4.87
C ALA A 237 -2.76 -11.24 -4.28
N ALA A 238 -1.77 -10.91 -5.11
CA ALA A 238 -0.63 -10.15 -4.66
C ALA A 238 -0.11 -9.16 -5.67
N TYR A 239 0.59 -8.14 -5.16
CA TYR A 239 1.55 -7.36 -5.90
C TYR A 239 2.94 -7.84 -5.50
N GLU A 240 3.71 -8.36 -6.45
CA GLU A 240 5.01 -8.97 -6.20
C GLU A 240 6.14 -8.18 -6.85
N TRP A 241 7.26 -8.12 -6.14
CA TRP A 241 8.51 -7.61 -6.69
C TRP A 241 9.19 -8.69 -7.52
N CYS A 242 9.34 -8.44 -8.81
CA CYS A 242 9.85 -9.41 -9.76
C CYS A 242 10.93 -8.80 -10.67
N ILE A 243 11.89 -9.63 -11.02
CA ILE A 243 12.69 -9.45 -12.23
C ILE A 243 11.83 -9.77 -13.45
N THR A 244 11.90 -8.94 -14.49
CA THR A 244 11.13 -9.11 -15.72
C THR A 244 11.91 -9.90 -16.79
N ASP A 245 11.24 -10.24 -17.88
CA ASP A 245 11.85 -10.87 -19.06
C ASP A 245 12.91 -10.00 -19.76
N HIS A 246 12.97 -8.69 -19.47
CA HIS A 246 14.02 -7.79 -19.99
C HIS A 246 15.36 -7.99 -19.29
N PHE A 247 15.39 -8.68 -18.15
CA PHE A 247 16.63 -8.94 -17.43
C PHE A 247 17.51 -9.96 -18.18
N ASN A 248 18.77 -9.59 -18.39
CA ASN A 248 19.77 -10.46 -18.97
C ASN A 248 20.81 -10.85 -17.89
N PRO A 249 20.89 -12.13 -17.47
CA PRO A 249 21.83 -12.57 -16.44
C PRO A 249 23.30 -12.44 -16.86
N ASN A 250 23.58 -12.35 -18.16
CA ASN A 250 24.93 -12.15 -18.69
C ASN A 250 25.34 -10.67 -18.76
N ASN A 251 24.43 -9.74 -18.47
CA ASN A 251 24.73 -8.31 -18.46
C ASN A 251 25.15 -7.87 -17.05
N GLU A 252 26.42 -7.46 -16.90
CA GLU A 252 26.97 -6.99 -15.62
C GLU A 252 26.19 -5.80 -15.03
N SER A 253 25.68 -4.90 -15.87
CA SER A 253 24.87 -3.77 -15.39
C SER A 253 23.53 -4.24 -14.80
N HIS A 254 22.89 -5.24 -15.41
CA HIS A 254 21.63 -5.78 -14.90
C HIS A 254 21.86 -6.50 -13.57
N LYS A 255 22.91 -7.33 -13.48
CA LYS A 255 23.30 -8.01 -12.25
C LYS A 255 23.59 -7.03 -11.12
N LYS A 256 24.31 -5.94 -11.42
CA LYS A 256 24.59 -4.88 -10.44
C LYS A 256 23.31 -4.22 -9.93
N ILE A 257 22.39 -3.86 -10.83
CA ILE A 257 21.10 -3.24 -10.45
C ILE A 257 20.27 -4.20 -9.58
N LYS A 258 20.18 -5.49 -9.95
CA LYS A 258 19.50 -6.52 -9.13
C LYS A 258 20.11 -6.60 -7.73
N ALA A 259 21.45 -6.65 -7.62
CA ALA A 259 22.14 -6.69 -6.34
C ALA A 259 21.90 -5.42 -5.48
N GLU A 260 21.82 -4.24 -6.10
CA GLU A 260 21.48 -2.99 -5.41
C GLU A 260 20.03 -2.98 -4.91
N ILE A 261 19.08 -3.51 -5.69
CA ILE A 261 17.69 -3.68 -5.27
C ILE A 261 17.60 -4.66 -4.10
N GLU A 262 18.30 -5.79 -4.15
CA GLU A 262 18.31 -6.78 -3.07
C GLU A 262 18.85 -6.21 -1.76
N LEU A 263 20.03 -5.60 -1.83
CA LEU A 263 20.69 -4.97 -0.68
C LEU A 263 19.88 -3.81 -0.11
N GLY A 264 19.30 -3.01 -0.99
CA GLY A 264 18.59 -1.80 -0.58
C GLY A 264 17.24 -2.06 0.09
N ASN A 265 16.69 -3.26 -0.11
CA ASN A 265 15.32 -3.59 0.28
C ASN A 265 15.22 -4.87 1.13
N GLY A 266 16.34 -5.44 1.57
CA GLY A 266 16.34 -6.62 2.43
C GLY A 266 15.74 -7.85 1.75
N LEU A 267 16.03 -8.05 0.47
CA LEU A 267 15.50 -9.19 -0.30
C LEU A 267 16.56 -10.29 -0.37
N PRO A 268 16.20 -11.55 -0.03
CA PRO A 268 17.15 -12.66 -0.09
C PRO A 268 17.58 -12.96 -1.52
N ASP A 269 16.64 -12.93 -2.46
CA ASP A 269 16.85 -13.10 -3.90
C ASP A 269 15.57 -12.67 -4.63
N VAL A 270 15.65 -11.73 -5.58
CA VAL A 270 14.47 -11.31 -6.34
C VAL A 270 14.21 -12.30 -7.47
N ARG A 271 13.07 -12.97 -7.39
CA ARG A 271 12.59 -13.95 -8.37
C ARG A 271 12.12 -13.29 -9.65
N SER A 272 12.13 -14.03 -10.74
CA SER A 272 11.45 -13.67 -11.98
C SER A 272 9.93 -13.84 -11.87
N THR A 273 9.18 -13.14 -12.73
CA THR A 273 7.72 -13.32 -12.84
C THR A 273 7.32 -14.78 -13.05
N ARG A 274 8.10 -15.52 -13.87
CA ARG A 274 7.87 -16.95 -14.17
C ARG A 274 8.08 -17.84 -12.96
N GLU A 275 9.16 -17.62 -12.21
CA GLU A 275 9.43 -18.36 -10.97
C GLU A 275 8.34 -18.12 -9.92
N CYS A 276 7.76 -16.91 -9.85
CA CYS A 276 6.60 -16.64 -9.02
C CYS A 276 5.37 -17.47 -9.44
N LEU A 277 5.04 -17.49 -10.74
CA LEU A 277 3.91 -18.26 -11.25
C LEU A 277 4.09 -19.77 -11.09
N ASP A 278 5.30 -20.28 -11.30
CA ASP A 278 5.57 -21.71 -11.15
C ASP A 278 5.55 -22.13 -9.68
N ALA A 279 6.01 -21.27 -8.76
CA ALA A 279 5.89 -21.52 -7.33
C ALA A 279 4.42 -21.56 -6.87
N LEU A 280 3.55 -20.69 -7.41
CA LEU A 280 2.10 -20.71 -7.14
C LEU A 280 1.48 -22.05 -7.59
N LYS A 281 1.78 -22.51 -8.81
CA LYS A 281 1.30 -23.81 -9.32
C LYS A 281 1.78 -24.98 -8.46
N LEU A 282 3.06 -24.97 -8.06
CA LEU A 282 3.64 -26.00 -7.19
C LEU A 282 3.04 -26.00 -5.78
N ALA A 283 2.50 -24.87 -5.33
CA ALA A 283 1.76 -24.76 -4.08
C ALA A 283 0.32 -25.28 -4.19
N GLY A 284 -0.20 -25.51 -5.40
CA GLY A 284 -1.55 -26.02 -5.66
C GLY A 284 -2.51 -24.98 -6.24
N PHE A 285 -2.08 -23.74 -6.45
CA PHE A 285 -2.93 -22.69 -6.99
C PHE A 285 -3.14 -22.80 -8.50
N GLU A 286 -4.33 -22.42 -8.94
CA GLU A 286 -4.65 -22.17 -10.34
C GLU A 286 -4.54 -20.66 -10.62
N VAL A 287 -3.75 -20.28 -11.63
CA VAL A 287 -3.57 -18.87 -12.02
C VAL A 287 -4.78 -18.41 -12.83
N THR A 288 -5.57 -17.51 -12.26
CA THR A 288 -6.77 -16.96 -12.89
C THR A 288 -6.43 -15.77 -13.76
N TRP A 289 -5.56 -14.88 -13.27
CA TRP A 289 -5.10 -13.71 -14.00
C TRP A 289 -3.74 -13.24 -13.49
N GLU A 290 -2.89 -12.77 -14.37
CA GLU A 290 -1.64 -12.11 -14.04
C GLU A 290 -1.41 -10.91 -14.98
N LYS A 291 -0.69 -9.92 -14.47
CA LYS A 291 -0.29 -8.76 -15.26
C LYS A 291 0.83 -7.97 -14.57
N ASP A 292 1.82 -7.53 -15.33
CA ASP A 292 2.68 -6.43 -14.89
C ASP A 292 1.92 -5.10 -14.97
N LEU A 293 1.47 -4.57 -13.83
CA LEU A 293 0.72 -3.32 -13.78
C LEU A 293 1.60 -2.09 -13.97
N ALA A 294 2.93 -2.24 -13.88
CA ALA A 294 3.88 -1.16 -14.15
C ALA A 294 3.93 -0.82 -15.64
N ALA A 295 3.84 -1.83 -16.51
CA ALA A 295 4.00 -1.69 -17.96
C ALA A 295 2.96 -0.74 -18.59
N ASP A 296 1.73 -0.74 -18.08
CA ASP A 296 0.65 0.10 -18.59
C ASP A 296 0.54 1.47 -17.90
N SER A 297 1.40 1.73 -16.91
CA SER A 297 1.31 2.96 -16.10
C SER A 297 1.69 4.18 -16.94
N PRO A 298 0.80 5.17 -17.12
CA PRO A 298 1.10 6.36 -17.93
C PRO A 298 2.13 7.28 -17.25
N LEU A 299 2.37 7.09 -15.96
CA LEU A 299 3.49 7.67 -15.22
C LEU A 299 4.40 6.57 -14.70
N PRO A 300 5.74 6.72 -14.77
CA PRO A 300 6.65 5.74 -14.20
C PRO A 300 6.43 5.56 -12.71
N TRP A 301 6.32 4.31 -12.25
CA TRP A 301 6.10 3.98 -10.84
C TRP A 301 7.24 4.46 -9.94
N TYR A 302 8.46 4.55 -10.49
CA TYR A 302 9.65 5.03 -9.79
C TYR A 302 9.72 6.55 -9.71
N LEU A 303 8.75 7.29 -10.24
CA LEU A 303 8.73 8.75 -10.19
C LEU A 303 8.84 9.35 -8.78
N PRO A 304 8.26 8.78 -7.71
CA PRO A 304 8.48 9.25 -6.34
C PRO A 304 9.94 9.14 -5.89
N LEU A 305 10.74 8.27 -6.52
CA LEU A 305 12.17 8.07 -6.25
C LEU A 305 13.06 8.80 -7.26
N ASP A 306 12.52 9.18 -8.43
CA ASP A 306 13.27 9.81 -9.52
C ASP A 306 13.68 11.25 -9.16
N THR A 307 14.98 11.45 -9.18
CA THR A 307 15.66 12.69 -8.78
C THR A 307 15.73 13.73 -9.89
N SER A 308 15.41 13.33 -11.13
CA SER A 308 15.51 14.19 -12.32
C SER A 308 14.38 15.21 -12.45
N ARG A 309 13.30 15.08 -11.67
CA ARG A 309 12.17 16.02 -11.67
C ARG A 309 12.11 16.80 -10.36
N PHE A 310 12.25 18.12 -10.47
CA PHE A 310 12.21 19.02 -9.32
C PHE A 310 10.78 19.24 -8.83
N SER A 311 10.52 18.90 -7.57
CA SER A 311 9.36 19.38 -6.79
C SER A 311 9.84 19.71 -5.37
N ILE A 312 9.13 20.57 -4.63
CA ILE A 312 9.49 20.91 -3.23
C ILE A 312 9.54 19.63 -2.37
N THR A 313 8.66 18.67 -2.64
CA THR A 313 8.64 17.33 -2.03
C THR A 313 9.79 16.44 -2.51
N SER A 314 10.18 16.53 -3.79
CA SER A 314 11.30 15.77 -4.39
C SER A 314 12.66 16.41 -4.10
N PHE A 315 12.70 17.61 -3.49
CA PHE A 315 13.95 18.34 -3.18
C PHE A 315 14.94 17.44 -2.45
N ARG A 316 14.45 16.69 -1.44
CA ARG A 316 15.27 15.76 -0.63
C ARG A 316 15.93 14.65 -1.45
N LEU A 317 15.36 14.31 -2.60
CA LEU A 317 15.85 13.27 -3.50
C LEU A 317 16.80 13.83 -4.57
N THR A 318 16.83 15.15 -4.80
CA THR A 318 17.79 15.77 -5.72
C THR A 318 19.23 15.64 -5.21
N ALA A 319 20.24 15.69 -6.08
CA ALA A 319 21.65 15.64 -5.68
C ALA A 319 22.01 16.66 -4.59
N PHE A 320 21.45 17.88 -4.67
CA PHE A 320 21.65 18.92 -3.67
C PHE A 320 20.90 18.64 -2.35
N GLY A 321 19.65 18.17 -2.41
CA GLY A 321 18.92 17.77 -1.21
C GLY A 321 19.51 16.55 -0.51
N ARG A 322 20.06 15.59 -1.27
CA ARG A 322 20.81 14.43 -0.73
C ARG A 322 22.11 14.88 -0.10
N PHE A 323 22.84 15.82 -0.71
CA PHE A 323 24.01 16.44 -0.07
C PHE A 323 23.67 17.11 1.27
N ILE A 324 22.58 17.89 1.33
CA ILE A 324 22.11 18.50 2.58
C ILE A 324 21.71 17.43 3.59
N THR A 325 20.91 16.45 3.19
CA THR A 325 20.42 15.37 4.06
C THR A 325 21.58 14.56 4.62
N ARG A 326 22.55 14.18 3.78
CA ARG A 326 23.75 13.47 4.20
C ARG A 326 24.60 14.30 5.16
N THR A 327 24.80 15.58 4.87
CA THR A 327 25.56 16.49 5.75
C THR A 327 24.86 16.67 7.10
N MET A 328 23.54 16.78 7.09
CA MET A 328 22.71 16.87 8.29
C MET A 328 22.80 15.59 9.12
N VAL A 329 22.62 14.41 8.51
CA VAL A 329 22.71 13.11 9.21
C VAL A 329 24.10 12.92 9.82
N LYS A 330 25.17 13.21 9.07
CA LYS A 330 26.56 13.18 9.58
C LYS A 330 26.76 14.11 10.77
N THR A 331 26.19 15.32 10.69
CA THR A 331 26.28 16.31 11.78
C THR A 331 25.53 15.82 13.01
N LEU A 332 24.32 15.29 12.84
CA LEU A 332 23.52 14.75 13.94
C LEU A 332 24.18 13.53 14.60
N GLU A 333 24.82 12.66 13.81
CA GLU A 333 25.60 11.53 14.30
C GLU A 333 26.85 12.01 15.06
N PHE A 334 27.60 12.98 14.51
CA PHE A 334 28.74 13.59 15.19
C PHE A 334 28.36 14.25 16.53
N LEU A 335 27.20 14.90 16.59
CA LEU A 335 26.64 15.49 17.81
C LEU A 335 26.01 14.46 18.76
N ARG A 336 26.03 13.16 18.42
CA ARG A 336 25.38 12.05 19.16
C ARG A 336 23.87 12.21 19.37
N ILE A 337 23.24 13.01 18.51
CA ILE A 337 21.79 13.17 18.46
C ILE A 337 21.20 11.97 17.70
N ALA A 338 21.77 11.64 16.55
CA ALA A 338 21.48 10.42 15.80
C ALA A 338 22.42 9.28 16.26
N PRO A 339 21.97 8.01 16.22
CA PRO A 339 22.81 6.85 16.51
C PRO A 339 24.03 6.72 15.59
N GLU A 340 25.09 6.10 16.08
CA GLU A 340 26.22 5.70 15.23
C GLU A 340 25.75 4.68 14.18
N GLY A 341 26.17 4.87 12.93
CA GLY A 341 25.72 4.08 11.78
C GLY A 341 24.54 4.69 11.00
N SER A 342 23.97 5.81 11.46
CA SER A 342 22.84 6.48 10.79
C SER A 342 23.18 6.94 9.37
N GLU A 343 24.40 7.44 9.11
CA GLU A 343 24.81 7.78 7.74
C GLU A 343 24.85 6.56 6.81
N ARG A 344 25.30 5.42 7.32
CA ARG A 344 25.34 4.17 6.56
C ARG A 344 23.94 3.69 6.21
N VAL A 345 22.99 3.80 7.16
CA VAL A 345 21.57 3.52 6.91
C VAL A 345 21.04 4.37 5.77
N SER A 346 21.25 5.68 5.87
CA SER A 346 20.83 6.61 4.81
C SER A 346 21.49 6.29 3.48
N ALA A 347 22.76 5.89 3.46
CA ALA A 347 23.50 5.61 2.25
C ALA A 347 23.02 4.33 1.53
N PHE A 348 22.71 3.25 2.24
CA PHE A 348 22.19 2.05 1.59
C PHE A 348 20.75 2.26 1.09
N LEU A 349 19.91 3.02 1.81
CA LEU A 349 18.56 3.39 1.33
C LEU A 349 18.62 4.28 0.08
N GLU A 350 19.60 5.17 -0.01
CA GLU A 350 19.83 5.96 -1.23
C GLU A 350 20.21 5.06 -2.42
N LYS A 351 21.11 4.09 -2.20
CA LYS A 351 21.45 3.08 -3.23
C LYS A 351 20.24 2.24 -3.62
N ALA A 352 19.38 1.88 -2.68
CA ALA A 352 18.13 1.17 -2.94
C ALA A 352 17.26 1.93 -3.95
N ALA A 353 17.06 3.23 -3.71
CA ALA A 353 16.28 4.09 -4.58
C ALA A 353 16.90 4.22 -5.98
N GLU A 354 18.23 4.34 -6.06
CA GLU A 354 18.94 4.39 -7.35
C GLU A 354 18.80 3.07 -8.13
N GLY A 355 18.93 1.93 -7.46
CA GLY A 355 18.72 0.61 -8.04
C GLY A 355 17.28 0.43 -8.55
N LEU A 356 16.28 0.84 -7.78
CA LEU A 356 14.87 0.78 -8.18
C LEU A 356 14.58 1.67 -9.40
N VAL A 357 15.08 2.90 -9.42
CA VAL A 357 14.92 3.82 -10.57
C VAL A 357 15.63 3.25 -11.81
N ALA A 358 16.84 2.72 -11.67
CA ALA A 358 17.57 2.12 -12.78
C ALA A 358 16.86 0.87 -13.31
N GLY A 359 16.41 -0.02 -12.41
CA GLY A 359 15.68 -1.23 -12.74
C GLY A 359 14.37 -0.94 -13.47
N GLY A 360 13.61 0.06 -12.99
CA GLY A 360 12.39 0.52 -13.64
C GLY A 360 12.63 1.21 -14.98
N ARG A 361 13.69 2.01 -15.14
CA ARG A 361 14.03 2.66 -16.43
C ARG A 361 14.46 1.66 -17.50
N MET A 362 15.14 0.60 -17.10
CA MET A 362 15.54 -0.49 -17.99
C MET A 362 14.44 -1.54 -18.17
N GLU A 363 13.31 -1.39 -17.46
CA GLU A 363 12.18 -2.31 -17.44
C GLU A 363 12.57 -3.75 -17.02
N ILE A 364 13.69 -3.92 -16.30
CA ILE A 364 14.22 -5.22 -15.84
C ILE A 364 13.65 -5.64 -14.49
N PHE A 365 12.93 -4.74 -13.83
CA PHE A 365 12.34 -4.93 -12.51
C PHE A 365 10.97 -4.26 -12.45
N THR A 366 10.01 -4.94 -11.83
CA THR A 366 8.68 -4.40 -11.51
C THR A 366 8.34 -4.64 -10.03
N PRO A 367 7.82 -3.64 -9.31
CA PRO A 367 7.36 -3.82 -7.93
C PRO A 367 5.89 -4.27 -7.84
N MET A 368 5.17 -4.31 -8.97
CA MET A 368 3.71 -4.48 -9.01
C MET A 368 3.29 -5.54 -10.03
N TYR A 369 4.03 -6.65 -10.06
CA TYR A 369 3.58 -7.82 -10.79
C TYR A 369 2.35 -8.38 -10.08
N PHE A 370 1.19 -8.19 -10.67
CA PHE A 370 -0.08 -8.62 -10.11
C PHE A 370 -0.38 -10.06 -10.52
N PHE A 371 -0.84 -10.86 -9.56
CA PHE A 371 -1.51 -12.11 -9.86
C PHE A 371 -2.73 -12.31 -8.97
N LEU A 372 -3.75 -12.95 -9.54
CA LEU A 372 -4.94 -13.46 -8.90
C LEU A 372 -4.97 -14.96 -9.15
N VAL A 373 -5.03 -15.73 -8.07
CA VAL A 373 -5.04 -17.19 -8.12
C VAL A 373 -6.17 -17.75 -7.27
N SER A 374 -6.65 -18.94 -7.63
CA SER A 374 -7.68 -19.65 -6.86
C SER A 374 -7.13 -20.95 -6.27
N SER A 375 -7.65 -21.35 -5.11
CA SER A 375 -7.34 -22.66 -4.51
C SER A 375 -8.01 -23.85 -5.23
N GLY A 376 -8.62 -23.62 -6.41
CA GLY A 376 -9.40 -24.62 -7.13
C GLY A 376 -10.66 -25.03 -6.37
N SER A 377 -11.60 -25.70 -7.04
CA SER A 377 -12.74 -26.29 -6.33
C SER A 377 -12.28 -27.50 -5.53
N ALA A 378 -12.63 -27.60 -4.24
CA ALA A 378 -12.72 -28.90 -3.59
C ALA A 378 -13.59 -29.78 -4.49
N LEU A 379 -13.09 -30.95 -4.93
CA LEU A 379 -13.77 -31.87 -5.83
C LEU A 379 -15.27 -31.90 -5.55
N VAL A 380 -16.04 -31.13 -6.31
CA VAL A 380 -17.49 -31.19 -6.28
C VAL A 380 -17.78 -32.46 -7.06
N SER A 381 -18.20 -33.50 -6.35
CA SER A 381 -18.76 -34.69 -6.98
C SER A 381 -19.80 -34.23 -8.00
N ASP A 382 -19.67 -34.68 -9.25
CA ASP A 382 -20.54 -34.36 -10.39
C ASP A 382 -22.03 -34.39 -10.01
N ALA A 383 -22.55 -33.24 -9.60
CA ALA A 383 -23.96 -33.02 -9.35
C ALA A 383 -24.23 -31.52 -9.53
N ALA A 384 -24.33 -31.15 -10.81
CA ALA A 384 -25.06 -30.03 -11.39
C ALA A 384 -25.35 -28.80 -10.51
N ILE A 385 -24.94 -27.62 -10.99
CA ILE A 385 -25.87 -26.54 -11.35
C ILE A 385 -25.20 -25.69 -12.44
N ASN A 386 -25.84 -25.69 -13.62
CA ASN A 386 -25.70 -24.65 -14.64
C ASN A 386 -26.01 -23.28 -14.01
N LEU A 387 -24.99 -22.47 -13.79
CA LEU A 387 -25.12 -21.02 -13.68
C LEU A 387 -24.27 -20.44 -14.82
N GLY A 388 -24.94 -19.72 -15.71
CA GLY A 388 -24.41 -19.28 -16.99
C GLY A 388 -23.15 -18.41 -16.88
N ASP A 389 -22.36 -18.47 -17.95
CA ASP A 389 -21.11 -17.78 -18.23
C ASP A 389 -21.27 -16.25 -18.28
N SER A 390 -21.56 -15.59 -17.15
CA SER A 390 -21.63 -14.13 -17.10
C SER A 390 -21.21 -13.52 -15.77
N VAL A 391 -20.15 -13.99 -15.12
CA VAL A 391 -19.50 -13.26 -14.01
C VAL A 391 -18.01 -13.58 -13.99
N LEU A 392 -17.17 -12.55 -13.84
CA LEU A 392 -15.70 -12.56 -13.65
C LEU A 392 -14.82 -12.53 -14.91
N SER A 393 -15.05 -11.55 -15.80
CA SER A 393 -13.91 -10.94 -16.49
C SER A 393 -13.11 -10.09 -15.48
N PRO A 394 -11.76 -10.15 -15.44
CA PRO A 394 -10.97 -9.30 -14.56
C PRO A 394 -11.36 -7.83 -14.74
N ILE A 395 -11.65 -7.13 -13.65
CA ILE A 395 -12.01 -5.70 -13.74
C ILE A 395 -10.78 -4.96 -14.26
N ASN A 396 -10.92 -4.21 -15.35
CA ASN A 396 -9.81 -3.44 -15.88
C ASN A 396 -9.47 -2.30 -14.90
N PRO A 397 -8.19 -2.06 -14.54
CA PRO A 397 -7.82 -0.93 -13.68
C PRO A 397 -8.42 0.43 -14.12
N ALA A 398 -8.62 0.64 -15.42
CA ALA A 398 -9.25 1.85 -15.97
C ALA A 398 -10.76 1.94 -15.68
N GLU A 399 -11.46 0.84 -15.44
CA GLU A 399 -12.90 0.81 -15.13
C GLU A 399 -13.21 1.19 -13.66
N VAL A 400 -12.22 1.04 -12.76
CA VAL A 400 -12.31 1.56 -11.39
C VAL A 400 -12.45 3.09 -11.40
N CYS A 401 -11.84 3.79 -12.38
CA CYS A 401 -12.06 5.22 -12.60
C CYS A 401 -13.48 5.54 -13.09
N ALA A 402 -14.11 4.66 -13.87
CA ALA A 402 -15.40 4.93 -14.50
C ALA A 402 -16.61 4.73 -13.57
N THR A 403 -16.51 3.79 -12.63
CA THR A 403 -17.66 3.34 -11.80
C THR A 403 -18.01 4.27 -10.63
N ASN A 404 -17.15 5.24 -10.29
CA ASN A 404 -17.45 6.23 -9.23
C ASN A 404 -17.31 7.71 -9.62
N TRP A 405 -17.04 8.03 -10.89
CA TRP A 405 -16.84 9.42 -11.32
C TRP A 405 -17.75 9.88 -12.48
N ARG A 406 -18.75 9.08 -12.88
CA ARG A 406 -19.75 9.48 -13.89
C ARG A 406 -21.19 9.27 -13.42
N ARG A 407 -21.62 10.03 -12.41
CA ARG A 407 -23.02 10.49 -12.39
C ARG A 407 -23.01 11.99 -12.71
N PRO A 408 -23.52 12.41 -13.88
CA PRO A 408 -23.87 13.80 -14.08
C PRO A 408 -24.99 14.11 -13.08
N LEU A 409 -24.80 15.14 -12.25
CA LEU A 409 -25.92 15.77 -11.55
C LEU A 409 -26.85 16.32 -12.63
N THR A 410 -27.93 15.59 -12.94
CA THR A 410 -28.98 16.08 -13.82
C THR A 410 -29.76 17.18 -13.11
N TRP A 411 -30.22 18.15 -13.90
CA TRP A 411 -30.86 19.40 -13.48
C TRP A 411 -32.10 19.24 -12.58
N ASP A 412 -32.65 18.03 -12.46
CA ASP A 412 -33.77 17.74 -11.55
C ASP A 412 -33.36 17.68 -10.07
N ALA A 413 -32.05 17.59 -9.76
CA ALA A 413 -31.55 17.70 -8.38
C ALA A 413 -31.34 19.15 -7.91
N PHE A 414 -31.61 20.16 -8.75
CA PHE A 414 -31.33 21.58 -8.46
C PHE A 414 -32.55 22.34 -7.90
N VAL A 415 -33.77 21.78 -7.98
CA VAL A 415 -35.01 22.53 -7.64
C VAL A 415 -35.60 22.15 -6.27
N ASP A 416 -35.18 21.05 -5.64
CA ASP A 416 -35.66 20.67 -4.30
C ASP A 416 -34.91 21.35 -3.13
N TYR A 417 -33.95 22.23 -3.41
CA TYR A 417 -33.15 22.91 -2.38
C TYR A 417 -33.53 24.37 -2.09
N PHE A 418 -34.52 24.94 -2.79
CA PHE A 418 -34.95 26.32 -2.53
C PHE A 418 -36.46 26.54 -2.72
N GLN A 419 -37.18 26.74 -1.61
CA GLN A 419 -38.46 27.48 -1.52
C GLN A 419 -38.54 28.13 -0.11
N PRO A 420 -39.29 29.23 0.07
CA PRO A 420 -38.72 30.55 0.34
C PRO A 420 -39.03 31.12 1.74
N GLY A 421 -38.24 32.09 2.18
CA GLY A 421 -38.67 33.04 3.22
C GLY A 421 -37.58 33.52 4.17
N ALA A 422 -36.95 34.65 3.84
CA ALA A 422 -36.76 35.80 4.74
C ALA A 422 -35.83 36.87 4.11
N ALA A 423 -36.45 38.02 3.79
CA ALA A 423 -35.95 39.38 3.88
C ALA A 423 -34.49 39.73 3.46
N VAL A 424 -34.40 40.31 2.26
CA VAL A 424 -33.85 41.64 1.95
C VAL A 424 -32.91 42.28 3.00
N ASN A 425 -31.65 42.48 2.65
CA ASN A 425 -31.03 43.81 2.72
C ASN A 425 -29.90 43.96 1.69
N ALA A 426 -29.98 45.07 0.97
CA ALA A 426 -29.13 45.46 -0.14
C ALA A 426 -27.68 45.71 0.28
N ILE A 427 -26.74 45.53 -0.65
CA ILE A 427 -25.78 46.55 -1.10
C ILE A 427 -25.20 46.10 -2.47
N SER A 428 -25.10 47.09 -3.35
CA SER A 428 -24.89 47.12 -4.80
C SER A 428 -23.54 46.61 -5.32
N PHE A 429 -23.55 46.01 -6.52
CA PHE A 429 -22.41 45.85 -7.43
C PHE A 429 -22.23 47.08 -8.35
N PRO A 430 -21.04 47.26 -8.94
CA PRO A 430 -20.92 47.70 -10.34
C PRO A 430 -20.33 46.61 -11.27
N PRO A 431 -20.63 46.65 -12.58
CA PRO A 431 -20.46 45.54 -13.53
C PRO A 431 -19.24 45.69 -14.46
N SER A 432 -19.04 44.68 -15.34
CA SER A 432 -18.05 44.51 -16.44
C SER A 432 -16.88 43.56 -16.08
N CYS A 433 -16.55 42.49 -16.81
CA CYS A 433 -16.68 42.20 -18.23
C CYS A 433 -17.16 40.76 -18.51
N ILE A 434 -18.09 40.67 -19.46
CA ILE A 434 -18.42 39.49 -20.26
C ILE A 434 -17.39 39.40 -21.39
N LEU A 435 -17.06 38.17 -21.83
CA LEU A 435 -16.62 37.70 -23.17
C LEU A 435 -15.59 36.58 -22.97
N ARG A 436 -15.60 35.42 -23.64
CA ARG A 436 -16.56 34.73 -24.51
C ARG A 436 -15.97 33.31 -24.63
N SER A 437 -16.82 32.30 -24.59
CA SER A 437 -16.51 30.90 -24.91
C SER A 437 -16.20 30.72 -26.39
N SER A 438 -15.21 29.88 -26.71
CA SER A 438 -15.17 29.15 -27.99
C SER A 438 -14.26 27.93 -27.88
N SER A 439 -14.87 26.75 -27.75
CA SER A 439 -14.33 25.50 -28.28
C SER A 439 -14.32 25.55 -29.82
N PRO A 440 -13.54 24.68 -30.45
CA PRO A 440 -14.19 23.69 -31.30
C PRO A 440 -13.65 22.26 -31.11
N ALA A 441 -14.52 21.33 -31.48
CA ALA A 441 -14.35 19.89 -31.47
C ALA A 441 -13.73 19.36 -32.78
N PHE A 442 -13.37 18.07 -32.74
CA PHE A 442 -13.07 17.13 -33.83
C PHE A 442 -11.75 17.30 -34.62
N LEU A 443 -10.77 16.47 -34.29
CA LEU A 443 -10.41 15.24 -35.03
C LEU A 443 -9.53 14.35 -34.14
#